data_AF-A0A9P8L3A8-F1
#
_entry.id   AF-A0A9P8L3A8-F1
#
_cell.length_a   1.000
_cell.length_b   1.000
_cell.length_c   1.000
_cell.angle_alpha   90.00
_cell.angle_beta   90.00
_cell.angle_gamma   90.00
#
_symmetry.space_group_name_H-M   'P 1'
#
loop_
_entity.id
_entity.type
_entity.pdbx_description
1 polymer ?
#
loop_
_entity_poly.entity_id
_entity_poly.type
_entity_poly.pdbx_seq_one_letter_code
_entity_poly.pdbx_strand_id
1 'polypeptide(L)'
;MWRFSQLAILPLLFHVPSATGINCAQFASDPTQEVNLECVQFQGYPATIAGVSVDFYHYTEGWDSSNSQTAGHVQDIRAAADNALPSYSKFATLPDIIFIIVPTLPKTSADADTAGTATCNVQGHTPCYIRIADDVLDKDGSHYKRATAHELYHAIQHRNRPDYQATTASSWWREGSAEYFGNAFYPNHQPLASIITYKPSVHLYEQAHSASLFFLFLWSHGVSWPKIHEIVLHQVAADSFQEARTSMANDADIQYWFPLFAQAHKDGKIFFPDFIYASPPPGEEYQITEHPYTVHLTKDGASIPTPIYGDPFTIQSGLITVESGQTYIFKVKSLKKQANLYYRARGTTPWKQFTTDVTIKVPCSGGTDTYEFLFTSTGDRNTDGADLSVTRKSKQDCRCKRQDGESCPIESNGGFILYPLYNPVTSGAMCPSGTHFTMGAWCCPEGTELDQTVATEMSICCPTSADCSKDIVPDNLRCADPSWVLWSKAFRQVGCCMQGYVPNSQRYCVQDPGELGHGYSSILQAGDSSGAATTDSADTTDSADASTDSADTTTDSANASADSADTTTDSTDASTASADTTTTSVDTATASAGITAGFVTATSTSTSALFTATAVVLGSIILKALGGD
;
A
#
# COMPACT_ATOMS: atom_id res chain seq x y z
N MET A 1 -79.14 5.76 30.08
CA MET A 1 -78.78 7.16 30.41
C MET A 1 -77.49 7.14 31.21
N TRP A 2 -76.33 7.27 30.56
CA TRP A 2 -75.05 7.49 31.23
C TRP A 2 -74.31 8.57 30.42
N ARG A 3 -73.99 9.69 31.09
CA ARG A 3 -73.29 10.84 30.53
C ARG A 3 -71.78 10.58 30.56
N PHE A 4 -71.10 10.80 29.45
CA PHE A 4 -69.63 10.93 29.41
C PHE A 4 -69.25 12.36 29.80
N SER A 5 -68.43 12.48 30.84
CA SER A 5 -67.75 13.74 31.21
C SER A 5 -66.45 13.85 30.43
N GLN A 6 -66.27 14.94 29.68
CA GLN A 6 -65.01 15.32 29.06
C GLN A 6 -64.03 15.79 30.14
N LEU A 7 -62.89 15.11 30.30
CA LEU A 7 -61.73 15.65 31.00
C LEU A 7 -60.93 16.53 30.02
N ALA A 8 -60.77 17.80 30.38
CA ALA A 8 -59.85 18.71 29.71
C ALA A 8 -58.40 18.33 30.08
N ILE A 9 -57.59 18.01 29.08
CA ILE A 9 -56.14 17.82 29.23
C ILE A 9 -55.49 19.20 29.13
N LEU A 10 -54.99 19.73 30.25
CA LEU A 10 -54.08 20.88 30.25
C LEU A 10 -52.74 20.46 29.61
N PRO A 11 -52.15 21.25 28.70
CA PRO A 11 -50.80 21.01 28.23
C PRO A 11 -49.83 21.35 29.38
N LEU A 12 -49.17 20.33 29.92
CA LEU A 12 -47.97 20.50 30.73
C LEU A 12 -46.89 21.12 29.85
N LEU A 13 -46.66 22.42 30.02
CA LEU A 13 -45.46 23.11 29.55
C LEU A 13 -44.26 22.51 30.29
N PHE A 14 -43.59 21.55 29.66
CA PHE A 14 -42.27 21.12 30.10
C PHE A 14 -41.31 22.30 29.88
N HIS A 15 -40.79 22.84 30.97
CA HIS A 15 -39.61 23.72 30.93
C HIS A 15 -38.45 22.87 30.41
N VAL A 16 -38.06 23.09 29.15
CA VAL A 16 -36.80 22.57 28.62
C VAL A 16 -35.71 23.37 29.35
N PRO A 17 -34.83 22.73 30.15
CA PRO A 17 -33.71 23.44 30.75
C PRO A 17 -32.93 24.12 29.64
N SER A 18 -32.63 25.42 29.78
CA SER A 18 -31.71 26.08 28.84
C SER A 18 -30.40 25.31 28.91
N ALA A 19 -29.98 24.70 27.79
CA ALA A 19 -28.68 24.07 27.67
C ALA A 19 -27.64 25.08 28.17
N THR A 20 -26.92 24.74 29.23
CA THR A 20 -25.79 25.54 29.72
C THR A 20 -24.78 25.61 28.58
N GLY A 21 -24.69 26.76 27.91
CA GLY A 21 -23.78 26.97 26.79
C GLY A 21 -22.36 26.62 27.21
N ILE A 22 -21.75 25.68 26.49
CA ILE A 22 -20.33 25.36 26.68
C ILE A 22 -19.54 26.37 25.85
N ASN A 23 -18.54 26.98 26.46
CA ASN A 23 -17.62 27.85 25.74
C ASN A 23 -16.65 26.99 24.93
N CYS A 24 -16.81 26.99 23.61
CA CYS A 24 -15.98 26.20 22.70
C CYS A 24 -14.59 26.81 22.47
N ALA A 25 -14.32 28.02 22.96
CA ALA A 25 -12.97 28.59 22.94
C ALA A 25 -11.97 27.71 23.72
N GLN A 26 -12.45 26.90 24.66
CA GLN A 26 -11.62 25.90 25.35
C GLN A 26 -11.11 24.79 24.42
N PHE A 27 -11.72 24.64 23.24
CA PHE A 27 -11.36 23.65 22.23
C PHE A 27 -10.54 24.26 21.08
N ALA A 28 -10.18 25.55 21.18
CA ALA A 28 -9.35 26.26 20.21
C ALA A 28 -7.88 25.81 20.28
N SER A 29 -7.24 25.66 19.12
CA SER A 29 -5.80 25.44 19.04
C SER A 29 -5.01 26.67 19.53
N ASP A 30 -5.58 27.87 19.38
CA ASP A 30 -5.11 29.11 20.00
C ASP A 30 -6.26 29.76 20.81
N PRO A 31 -6.32 29.54 22.13
CA PRO A 31 -7.37 30.11 22.99
C PRO A 31 -7.30 31.65 23.09
N THR A 32 -6.25 32.28 22.54
CA THR A 32 -6.11 33.74 22.53
C THR A 32 -6.71 34.41 21.28
N GLN A 33 -7.05 33.62 20.24
CA GLN A 33 -7.62 34.13 18.99
C GLN A 33 -9.13 33.87 18.82
N GLU A 34 -9.72 32.93 19.58
CA GLU A 34 -11.15 32.62 19.50
C GLU A 34 -11.91 33.28 20.68
N VAL A 35 -12.52 34.45 20.43
CA VAL A 35 -13.35 35.20 21.39
C VAL A 35 -14.65 34.42 21.65
N ASN A 36 -14.92 34.03 22.91
CA ASN A 36 -16.20 33.48 23.43
C ASN A 36 -17.16 32.92 22.36
N LEU A 37 -16.80 31.78 21.77
CA LEU A 37 -17.68 31.09 20.85
C LEU A 37 -18.61 30.18 21.65
N GLU A 38 -19.87 30.61 21.82
CA GLU A 38 -20.91 29.75 22.39
C GLU A 38 -21.19 28.58 21.44
N CYS A 39 -21.30 27.38 22.00
CA CYS A 39 -21.72 26.19 21.28
C CYS A 39 -23.00 25.61 21.86
N VAL A 40 -23.77 24.96 20.98
CA VAL A 40 -24.96 24.21 21.34
C VAL A 40 -24.73 22.73 21.05
N GLN A 41 -25.08 21.89 22.01
CA GLN A 41 -25.05 20.44 21.85
C GLN A 41 -26.22 20.00 20.98
N PHE A 42 -25.96 19.10 20.04
CA PHE A 42 -27.04 18.53 19.24
C PHE A 42 -27.98 17.67 20.10
N GLN A 43 -29.28 17.73 19.81
CA GLN A 43 -30.26 16.86 20.45
C GLN A 43 -29.91 15.38 20.25
N GLY A 44 -29.97 14.62 21.34
CA GLY A 44 -29.63 13.19 21.35
C GLY A 44 -28.20 12.88 21.79
N TYR A 45 -27.40 13.90 22.12
CA TYR A 45 -26.05 13.76 22.67
C TYR A 45 -25.95 14.30 24.12
N PRO A 46 -25.05 13.78 24.97
CA PRO A 46 -24.08 12.70 24.70
C PRO A 46 -24.76 11.37 24.36
N ALA A 47 -24.13 10.59 23.50
CA ALA A 47 -24.52 9.23 23.17
C ALA A 47 -23.38 8.27 23.52
N THR A 48 -23.70 7.00 23.77
CA THR A 48 -22.69 5.96 23.96
C THR A 48 -22.56 5.14 22.68
N ILE A 49 -21.39 5.21 22.04
CA ILE A 49 -21.08 4.44 20.82
C ILE A 49 -19.86 3.57 21.13
N ALA A 50 -19.98 2.26 20.90
CA ALA A 50 -18.90 1.29 21.18
C ALA A 50 -18.29 1.38 22.60
N GLY A 51 -19.10 1.80 23.58
CA GLY A 51 -18.69 1.89 25.00
C GLY A 51 -18.00 3.19 25.40
N VAL A 52 -17.84 4.17 24.50
CA VAL A 52 -17.31 5.52 24.83
C VAL A 52 -18.38 6.60 24.73
N SER A 53 -18.21 7.69 25.48
CA SER A 53 -19.07 8.87 25.35
C SER A 53 -18.71 9.60 24.06
N VAL A 54 -19.72 9.90 23.26
CA VAL A 54 -19.59 10.74 22.08
C VAL A 54 -20.52 11.92 22.23
N ASP A 55 -19.99 13.12 22.07
CA ASP A 55 -20.74 14.37 22.09
C ASP A 55 -20.62 15.07 20.74
N PHE A 56 -21.66 15.81 20.37
CA PHE A 56 -21.69 16.60 19.14
C PHE A 56 -22.11 18.03 19.46
N TYR A 57 -21.31 18.99 19.01
CA TYR A 57 -21.55 20.42 19.15
C TYR A 57 -21.46 21.13 17.81
N HIS A 58 -22.10 22.30 17.74
CA HIS A 58 -21.88 23.29 16.69
C HIS A 58 -21.78 24.68 17.32
N TYR A 59 -21.07 25.59 16.66
CA TYR A 59 -21.06 27.00 17.03
C TYR A 59 -22.45 27.63 16.88
N THR A 60 -22.82 28.57 17.75
CA THR A 60 -24.07 29.33 17.59
C THR A 60 -23.94 30.42 16.55
N GLU A 61 -22.77 31.05 16.47
CA GLU A 61 -22.45 32.08 15.49
C GLU A 61 -22.19 31.45 14.11
N GLY A 62 -22.84 31.98 13.08
CA GLY A 62 -22.69 31.50 11.69
C GLY A 62 -23.43 30.21 11.37
N TRP A 63 -24.12 29.58 12.34
CA TRP A 63 -24.87 28.34 12.11
C TRP A 63 -26.29 28.60 11.62
N ASP A 64 -26.59 28.15 10.41
CA ASP A 64 -27.95 28.17 9.86
C ASP A 64 -28.62 26.81 10.05
N SER A 65 -29.36 26.66 11.15
CA SER A 65 -30.15 25.45 11.42
C SER A 65 -31.26 25.17 10.39
N SER A 66 -31.58 26.12 9.51
CA SER A 66 -32.55 25.94 8.43
C SER A 66 -31.92 25.44 7.13
N ASN A 67 -30.58 25.39 7.04
CA ASN A 67 -29.87 24.83 5.89
C ASN A 67 -29.94 23.29 5.90
N SER A 68 -30.68 22.73 4.95
CA SER A 68 -30.83 21.28 4.81
C SER A 68 -29.52 20.57 4.44
N GLN A 69 -28.54 21.26 3.85
CA GLN A 69 -27.22 20.69 3.55
C GLN A 69 -26.43 20.45 4.83
N THR A 70 -26.33 21.46 5.70
CA THR A 70 -25.69 21.35 7.01
C THR A 70 -26.33 20.24 7.85
N ALA A 71 -27.67 20.11 7.83
CA ALA A 71 -28.35 19.00 8.50
C ALA A 71 -27.97 17.62 7.92
N GLY A 72 -27.79 17.52 6.60
CA GLY A 72 -27.30 16.32 5.92
C GLY A 72 -25.86 15.98 6.30
N HIS A 73 -24.95 16.95 6.29
CA HIS A 73 -23.54 16.74 6.67
C HIS A 73 -23.41 16.26 8.11
N VAL A 74 -24.18 16.85 9.04
CA VAL A 74 -24.26 16.38 10.43
C VAL A 74 -24.68 14.91 10.49
N GLN A 75 -25.69 14.51 9.72
CA GLN A 75 -26.13 13.12 9.66
C GLN A 75 -25.04 12.20 9.10
N ASP A 76 -24.30 12.64 8.10
CA ASP A 76 -23.20 11.88 7.49
C ASP A 76 -22.03 11.68 8.46
N ILE A 77 -21.64 12.72 9.22
CA ILE A 77 -20.62 12.63 10.28
C ILE A 77 -21.07 11.65 11.37
N ARG A 78 -22.33 11.74 11.82
CA ARG A 78 -22.89 10.79 12.82
C ARG A 78 -22.86 9.36 12.32
N ALA A 79 -23.34 9.13 11.09
CA ALA A 79 -23.34 7.80 10.48
C ALA A 79 -21.92 7.24 10.34
N ALA A 80 -20.93 8.09 10.07
CA ALA A 80 -19.52 7.67 10.06
C ALA A 80 -18.99 7.29 11.44
N ALA A 81 -19.30 8.07 12.49
CA ALA A 81 -18.94 7.71 13.85
C ALA A 81 -19.60 6.39 14.29
N ASP A 82 -20.89 6.21 14.01
CA ASP A 82 -21.64 4.98 14.31
C ASP A 82 -21.08 3.74 13.60
N ASN A 83 -20.47 3.92 12.42
CA ASN A 83 -19.87 2.82 11.65
C ASN A 83 -18.41 2.53 12.07
N ALA A 84 -17.59 3.57 12.20
CA ALA A 84 -16.16 3.43 12.40
C ALA A 84 -15.80 3.04 13.85
N LEU A 85 -16.42 3.67 14.86
CA LEU A 85 -16.08 3.43 16.28
C LEU A 85 -16.26 1.96 16.71
N PRO A 86 -17.36 1.26 16.38
CA PRO A 86 -17.49 -0.17 16.71
C PRO A 86 -16.40 -1.02 16.08
N SER A 87 -15.94 -0.66 14.89
CA SER A 87 -14.86 -1.37 14.21
C SER A 87 -13.50 -1.12 14.86
N TYR A 88 -13.21 0.14 15.18
CA TYR A 88 -11.98 0.52 15.89
C TYR A 88 -11.89 -0.07 17.31
N SER A 89 -13.02 -0.18 18.02
CA SER A 89 -13.07 -0.77 19.37
C SER A 89 -12.58 -2.22 19.45
N LYS A 90 -12.52 -2.92 18.31
CA LYS A 90 -12.06 -4.31 18.23
C LYS A 90 -10.55 -4.45 18.35
N PHE A 91 -9.79 -3.38 18.15
CA PHE A 91 -8.33 -3.44 18.09
C PHE A 91 -7.59 -2.28 18.75
N ALA A 92 -8.29 -1.23 19.19
CA ALA A 92 -7.69 -0.09 19.85
C ALA A 92 -8.49 0.34 21.08
N THR A 93 -7.83 1.01 22.01
CA THR A 93 -8.53 1.71 23.10
C THR A 93 -9.11 3.00 22.56
N LEU A 94 -10.42 3.19 22.72
CA LEU A 94 -11.10 4.41 22.29
C LEU A 94 -11.05 5.48 23.40
N PRO A 95 -10.80 6.76 23.07
CA PRO A 95 -11.08 7.88 23.98
C PRO A 95 -12.56 8.29 23.89
N ASP A 96 -13.10 8.98 24.91
CA ASP A 96 -14.33 9.75 24.71
C ASP A 96 -14.11 10.80 23.61
N ILE A 97 -15.13 11.07 22.80
CA ILE A 97 -15.04 11.90 21.59
C ILE A 97 -15.97 13.09 21.71
N ILE A 98 -15.48 14.26 21.34
CA ILE A 98 -16.26 15.48 21.18
C ILE A 98 -16.11 15.96 19.73
N PHE A 99 -17.17 15.84 18.94
CA PHE A 99 -17.26 16.44 17.62
C PHE A 99 -17.71 17.88 17.70
N ILE A 100 -17.04 18.76 16.96
CA ILE A 100 -17.37 20.17 16.84
C ILE A 100 -17.47 20.48 15.34
N ILE A 101 -18.67 20.81 14.88
CA ILE A 101 -18.87 21.21 13.48
C ILE A 101 -18.65 22.71 13.39
N VAL A 102 -17.74 23.11 12.49
CA VAL A 102 -17.29 24.50 12.36
C VAL A 102 -17.60 25.01 10.94
N PRO A 103 -18.08 26.25 10.74
CA PRO A 103 -18.36 26.75 9.39
C PRO A 103 -17.14 26.74 8.46
N THR A 104 -15.97 27.09 9.01
CA THR A 104 -14.67 27.01 8.35
C THR A 104 -13.62 26.67 9.40
N LEU A 105 -12.58 25.92 8.99
CA LEU A 105 -11.40 25.75 9.84
C LEU A 105 -10.50 27.00 9.74
N PRO A 106 -9.82 27.40 10.84
CA PRO A 106 -8.82 28.46 10.76
C PRO A 106 -7.80 28.10 9.69
N LYS A 107 -7.64 28.97 8.69
CA LYS A 107 -6.63 28.79 7.63
C LYS A 107 -5.25 28.93 8.25
N THR A 108 -4.69 27.84 8.76
CA THR A 108 -3.25 27.76 9.00
C THR A 108 -2.57 27.74 7.63
N SER A 109 -1.44 28.42 7.50
CA SER A 109 -0.82 28.75 6.20
C SER A 109 -0.29 27.54 5.39
N ALA A 110 -0.54 26.30 5.83
CA ALA A 110 -0.09 25.07 5.17
C ALA A 110 -1.25 24.16 4.70
N ASP A 111 -2.46 24.27 5.27
CA ASP A 111 -3.52 23.25 5.15
C ASP A 111 -4.88 23.87 4.81
N ALA A 112 -4.91 24.74 3.80
CA ALA A 112 -6.09 25.54 3.44
C ALA A 112 -7.32 24.74 2.95
N ASP A 113 -7.18 23.42 2.75
CA ASP A 113 -8.21 22.51 2.22
C ASP A 113 -8.50 21.32 3.17
N THR A 114 -8.20 21.45 4.47
CA THR A 114 -8.50 20.38 5.44
C THR A 114 -10.00 20.29 5.72
N ALA A 115 -10.57 19.08 5.57
CA ALA A 115 -11.96 18.79 5.88
C ALA A 115 -12.20 18.64 7.39
N GLY A 116 -11.15 18.33 8.15
CA GLY A 116 -11.21 18.06 9.58
C GLY A 116 -9.86 18.22 10.26
N THR A 117 -9.89 18.26 11.58
CA THR A 117 -8.71 18.19 12.46
C THR A 117 -9.09 17.50 13.77
N ALA A 118 -8.19 16.66 14.29
CA ALA A 118 -8.32 16.05 15.61
C ALA A 118 -7.25 16.58 16.57
N THR A 119 -7.64 16.88 17.80
CA THR A 119 -6.75 17.29 18.89
C THR A 119 -7.21 16.65 20.18
N CYS A 120 -6.30 16.08 20.99
CA CYS A 120 -6.67 15.53 22.29
C CYS A 120 -5.93 16.24 23.43
N ASN A 121 -6.56 16.35 24.60
CA ASN A 121 -6.00 17.06 25.76
C ASN A 121 -4.68 16.42 26.27
N VAL A 122 -3.67 17.23 26.62
CA VAL A 122 -2.25 16.87 26.82
C VAL A 122 -1.97 16.02 28.08
N GLN A 123 -2.98 15.63 28.86
CA GLN A 123 -2.84 14.70 29.98
C GLN A 123 -3.95 13.64 29.96
N GLY A 124 -3.62 12.40 29.59
CA GLY A 124 -4.54 11.26 29.67
C GLY A 124 -5.58 11.15 28.55
N HIS A 125 -5.48 11.98 27.51
CA HIS A 125 -6.15 11.95 26.20
C HIS A 125 -7.60 11.43 26.18
N THR A 126 -8.44 11.99 27.04
CA THR A 126 -9.89 11.99 26.90
C THR A 126 -10.44 13.28 27.52
N PRO A 127 -11.46 13.92 26.92
CA PRO A 127 -11.98 13.63 25.58
C PRO A 127 -10.99 14.02 24.48
N CYS A 128 -11.14 13.41 23.30
CA CYS A 128 -10.52 13.89 22.08
C CYS A 128 -11.50 14.77 21.30
N TYR A 129 -11.03 15.92 20.84
CA TYR A 129 -11.80 16.93 20.13
C TYR A 129 -11.56 16.79 18.63
N ILE A 130 -12.63 16.57 17.87
CA ILE A 130 -12.58 16.49 16.42
C ILE A 130 -13.37 17.66 15.85
N ARG A 131 -12.71 18.54 15.11
CA ARG A 131 -13.33 19.63 14.37
C ARG A 131 -13.51 19.20 12.93
N ILE A 132 -14.72 19.29 12.39
CA ILE A 132 -15.01 19.04 10.97
C ILE A 132 -15.54 20.34 10.35
N ALA A 133 -14.92 20.80 9.27
CA ALA A 133 -15.38 21.97 8.53
C ALA A 133 -16.69 21.67 7.79
N ASP A 134 -17.66 22.57 7.87
CA ASP A 134 -18.88 22.62 7.04
C ASP A 134 -18.65 23.43 5.74
N ASP A 135 -17.37 23.61 5.38
CA ASP A 135 -16.90 24.32 4.19
C ASP A 135 -17.41 23.61 2.91
N VAL A 136 -17.84 24.44 1.95
CA VAL A 136 -18.74 24.15 0.81
C VAL A 136 -18.07 23.32 -0.31
N LEU A 137 -16.99 22.60 -0.04
CA LEU A 137 -16.25 21.84 -1.03
C LEU A 137 -16.70 20.36 -1.05
N ASP A 138 -17.47 20.07 -2.11
CA ASP A 138 -18.12 18.82 -2.53
C ASP A 138 -19.48 18.45 -1.90
N LYS A 139 -20.46 18.23 -2.80
CA LYS A 139 -21.89 18.03 -2.51
C LYS A 139 -22.26 16.58 -2.15
N ASP A 140 -21.28 15.71 -1.95
CA ASP A 140 -21.53 14.30 -1.65
C ASP A 140 -21.08 13.99 -0.22
N GLY A 141 -21.99 13.42 0.57
CA GLY A 141 -21.79 13.04 1.97
C GLY A 141 -20.62 12.07 2.19
N SER A 142 -20.11 11.45 1.12
CA SER A 142 -18.93 10.58 1.15
C SER A 142 -17.67 11.28 1.66
N HIS A 143 -17.49 12.58 1.36
CA HIS A 143 -16.35 13.36 1.82
C HIS A 143 -16.33 13.51 3.35
N TYR A 144 -17.46 13.95 3.93
CA TYR A 144 -17.64 14.10 5.38
C TYR A 144 -17.47 12.78 6.12
N LYS A 145 -18.00 11.69 5.57
CA LYS A 145 -17.86 10.36 6.15
C LYS A 145 -16.40 9.91 6.21
N ARG A 146 -15.66 10.08 5.11
CA ARG A 146 -14.24 9.76 5.04
C ARG A 146 -13.42 10.61 5.99
N ALA A 147 -13.61 11.93 6.00
CA ALA A 147 -12.94 12.84 6.92
C ALA A 147 -13.22 12.48 8.38
N THR A 148 -14.46 12.14 8.71
CA THR A 148 -14.83 11.70 10.08
C THR A 148 -14.08 10.42 10.48
N ALA A 149 -14.02 9.42 9.60
CA ALA A 149 -13.30 8.18 9.87
C ALA A 149 -11.77 8.40 10.00
N HIS A 150 -11.21 9.31 9.20
CA HIS A 150 -9.81 9.76 9.25
C HIS A 150 -9.50 10.43 10.60
N GLU A 151 -10.26 11.44 11.00
CA GLU A 151 -10.03 12.17 12.26
C GLU A 151 -10.27 11.30 13.50
N LEU A 152 -11.24 10.38 13.45
CA LEU A 152 -11.42 9.38 14.50
C LEU A 152 -10.18 8.50 14.69
N TYR A 153 -9.47 8.18 13.60
CA TYR A 153 -8.24 7.41 13.71
C TYR A 153 -7.10 8.23 14.32
N HIS A 154 -7.01 9.54 14.08
CA HIS A 154 -6.10 10.41 14.83
C HIS A 154 -6.39 10.40 16.33
N ALA A 155 -7.68 10.45 16.73
CA ALA A 155 -8.05 10.33 18.14
C ALA A 155 -7.58 8.99 18.76
N ILE A 156 -7.66 7.91 17.99
CA ILE A 156 -7.14 6.60 18.38
C ILE A 156 -5.62 6.62 18.50
N GLN A 157 -4.90 7.20 17.54
CA GLN A 157 -3.45 7.34 17.62
C GLN A 157 -3.04 8.09 18.89
N HIS A 158 -3.63 9.27 19.16
CA HIS A 158 -3.38 10.04 20.38
C HIS A 158 -3.67 9.24 21.66
N ARG A 159 -4.78 8.48 21.70
CA ARG A 159 -5.14 7.70 22.88
C ARG A 159 -4.17 6.55 23.16
N ASN A 160 -3.68 5.91 22.10
CA ASN A 160 -2.84 4.72 22.21
C ASN A 160 -1.34 5.05 22.12
N ARG A 161 -0.97 6.33 21.95
CA ARG A 161 0.42 6.82 21.90
C ARG A 161 0.68 7.99 22.85
N PRO A 162 1.29 7.75 24.02
CA PRO A 162 1.70 8.81 24.94
C PRO A 162 2.76 9.77 24.36
N ASP A 163 3.51 9.31 23.35
CA ASP A 163 4.59 10.04 22.68
C ASP A 163 4.13 10.70 21.37
N TYR A 164 2.83 10.82 21.13
CA TYR A 164 2.31 11.37 19.88
C TYR A 164 2.83 12.80 19.65
N GLN A 165 3.61 12.98 18.59
CA GLN A 165 4.07 14.29 18.14
C GLN A 165 3.80 14.48 16.66
N ALA A 166 3.24 15.64 16.31
CA ALA A 166 2.92 15.99 14.95
C ALA A 166 4.12 16.64 14.25
N THR A 167 5.04 15.83 13.74
CA THR A 167 6.18 16.29 12.90
C THR A 167 5.98 15.89 11.44
N THR A 168 6.70 16.53 10.52
CA THR A 168 6.69 16.13 9.10
C THR A 168 7.25 14.71 8.90
N ALA A 169 8.28 14.33 9.66
CA ALA A 169 8.89 13.00 9.56
C ALA A 169 8.01 11.86 10.12
N SER A 170 7.00 12.20 10.91
CA SER A 170 5.98 11.25 11.41
C SER A 170 4.74 11.20 10.53
N SER A 171 4.58 12.11 9.56
CA SER A 171 3.36 12.22 8.75
C SER A 171 3.03 10.96 7.94
N TRP A 172 4.03 10.16 7.55
CA TRP A 172 3.79 8.96 6.76
C TRP A 172 2.96 7.91 7.50
N TRP A 173 3.25 7.67 8.77
CA TRP A 173 2.43 6.78 9.57
C TRP A 173 1.26 7.53 10.18
N ARG A 174 1.40 8.81 10.54
CA ARG A 174 0.33 9.58 11.19
C ARG A 174 -0.82 9.87 10.24
N GLU A 175 -0.56 10.61 9.16
CA GLU A 175 -1.54 10.95 8.14
C GLU A 175 -1.82 9.77 7.21
N GLY A 176 -0.78 9.03 6.80
CA GLY A 176 -0.96 7.91 5.87
C GLY A 176 -1.85 6.80 6.44
N SER A 177 -1.75 6.47 7.74
CA SER A 177 -2.65 5.46 8.32
C SER A 177 -4.06 5.99 8.60
N ALA A 178 -4.20 7.26 9.00
CA ALA A 178 -5.52 7.89 9.16
C ALA A 178 -6.26 7.94 7.81
N GLU A 179 -5.57 8.32 6.74
CA GLU A 179 -6.11 8.36 5.39
C GLU A 179 -6.49 6.95 4.91
N TYR A 180 -5.66 5.94 5.19
CA TYR A 180 -6.00 4.55 4.90
C TYR A 180 -7.30 4.13 5.59
N PHE A 181 -7.44 4.35 6.90
CA PHE A 181 -8.64 3.95 7.61
C PHE A 181 -9.88 4.75 7.16
N GLY A 182 -9.72 6.03 6.82
CA GLY A 182 -10.77 6.80 6.14
C GLY A 182 -11.26 6.12 4.86
N ASN A 183 -10.33 5.73 3.99
CA ASN A 183 -10.63 5.03 2.73
C ASN A 183 -11.08 3.57 2.94
N ALA A 184 -10.77 2.94 4.07
CA ALA A 184 -11.20 1.58 4.37
C ALA A 184 -12.71 1.50 4.63
N PHE A 185 -13.30 2.55 5.22
CA PHE A 185 -14.76 2.64 5.40
C PHE A 185 -15.45 3.34 4.23
N TYR A 186 -14.80 4.36 3.67
CA TYR A 186 -15.37 5.24 2.65
C TYR A 186 -14.37 5.44 1.50
N PRO A 187 -14.21 4.45 0.61
CA PRO A 187 -13.22 4.49 -0.47
C PRO A 187 -13.34 5.74 -1.35
N ASN A 188 -12.20 6.36 -1.66
CA ASN A 188 -12.11 7.44 -2.65
C ASN A 188 -11.36 6.99 -3.90
N HIS A 189 -12.10 6.70 -4.97
CA HIS A 189 -11.51 6.31 -6.26
C HIS A 189 -11.19 7.51 -7.17
N GLN A 190 -11.43 8.74 -6.71
CA GLN A 190 -11.18 9.92 -7.54
C GLN A 190 -9.70 10.00 -7.87
N PRO A 191 -9.29 10.22 -9.15
CA PRO A 191 -7.91 10.25 -9.64
C PRO A 191 -6.91 11.14 -8.86
N LEU A 192 -7.41 12.09 -8.06
CA LEU A 192 -6.62 13.01 -7.23
C LEU A 192 -6.71 12.72 -5.73
N ALA A 193 -7.32 11.60 -5.33
CA ALA A 193 -7.33 11.17 -3.94
C ALA A 193 -5.89 10.97 -3.46
N SER A 194 -5.57 11.46 -2.28
CA SER A 194 -4.21 11.45 -1.73
C SER A 194 -3.56 10.06 -1.79
N ILE A 195 -4.33 8.99 -1.55
CA ILE A 195 -3.89 7.58 -1.65
C ILE A 195 -3.33 7.18 -3.01
N ILE A 196 -3.87 7.71 -4.11
CA ILE A 196 -3.36 7.44 -5.46
C ILE A 196 -2.43 8.52 -5.98
N THR A 197 -1.96 9.43 -5.11
CA THR A 197 -0.88 10.38 -5.46
C THR A 197 0.50 9.90 -4.99
N TYR A 198 0.61 8.63 -4.57
CA TYR A 198 1.87 8.01 -4.12
C TYR A 198 2.99 8.18 -5.15
N LYS A 199 4.17 8.63 -4.70
CA LYS A 199 5.33 8.87 -5.56
C LYS A 199 6.42 7.83 -5.29
N PRO A 200 6.66 6.87 -6.19
CA PRO A 200 7.63 5.79 -5.96
C PRO A 200 9.08 6.27 -5.80
N SER A 201 9.42 7.42 -6.36
CA SER A 201 10.74 8.05 -6.21
C SER A 201 10.93 8.84 -4.92
N VAL A 202 9.87 9.04 -4.13
CA VAL A 202 9.92 9.72 -2.82
C VAL A 202 9.93 8.65 -1.74
N HIS A 203 10.82 8.81 -0.75
CA HIS A 203 10.92 7.89 0.37
C HIS A 203 9.59 7.72 1.09
N LEU A 204 9.23 6.50 1.50
CA LEU A 204 7.98 6.24 2.22
C LEU A 204 7.82 7.17 3.45
N TYR A 205 8.90 7.41 4.20
CA TYR A 205 8.87 8.30 5.38
C TYR A 205 8.75 9.81 5.08
N GLU A 206 8.88 10.22 3.82
CA GLU A 206 8.70 11.61 3.37
C GLU A 206 7.32 11.84 2.74
N GLN A 207 6.51 10.78 2.62
CA GLN A 207 5.15 10.86 2.09
C GLN A 207 4.16 11.03 3.24
N ALA A 208 3.23 11.98 3.16
CA ALA A 208 2.19 12.17 4.17
C ALA A 208 0.95 11.29 3.87
N HIS A 209 -0.18 11.89 3.47
CA HIS A 209 -1.40 11.17 3.14
C HIS A 209 -1.21 10.09 2.06
N SER A 210 -0.31 10.30 1.09
CA SER A 210 -0.07 9.32 0.02
C SER A 210 0.56 8.02 0.52
N ALA A 211 1.20 8.01 1.69
CA ALA A 211 1.67 6.79 2.33
C ALA A 211 0.52 5.82 2.70
N SER A 212 -0.73 6.27 2.67
CA SER A 212 -1.92 5.40 2.79
C SER A 212 -1.95 4.24 1.80
N LEU A 213 -1.31 4.38 0.63
CA LEU A 213 -1.20 3.28 -0.35
C LEU A 213 -0.42 2.08 0.22
N PHE A 214 0.58 2.32 1.07
CA PHE A 214 1.32 1.26 1.75
C PHE A 214 0.43 0.51 2.73
N PHE A 215 -0.36 1.22 3.54
CA PHE A 215 -1.29 0.59 4.49
C PHE A 215 -2.45 -0.13 3.78
N LEU A 216 -2.92 0.40 2.65
CA LEU A 216 -3.89 -0.30 1.79
C LEU A 216 -3.29 -1.57 1.19
N PHE A 217 -2.02 -1.54 0.78
CA PHE A 217 -1.29 -2.73 0.37
C PHE A 217 -1.27 -3.80 1.47
N LEU A 218 -0.92 -3.43 2.71
CA LEU A 218 -0.89 -4.37 3.83
C LEU A 218 -2.25 -5.10 3.95
N TRP A 219 -3.35 -4.34 3.96
CA TRP A 219 -4.69 -4.90 4.08
C TRP A 219 -5.09 -5.80 2.90
N SER A 220 -4.89 -5.31 1.67
CA SER A 220 -5.20 -6.07 0.44
C SER A 220 -4.37 -7.34 0.29
N HIS A 221 -3.26 -7.44 1.02
CA HIS A 221 -2.39 -8.63 1.08
C HIS A 221 -2.53 -9.41 2.40
N GLY A 222 -3.67 -9.26 3.08
CA GLY A 222 -4.09 -10.12 4.18
C GLY A 222 -3.62 -9.70 5.57
N VAL A 223 -2.99 -8.53 5.71
CA VAL A 223 -2.63 -8.00 7.03
C VAL A 223 -3.90 -7.46 7.71
N SER A 224 -4.21 -8.01 8.89
CA SER A 224 -5.39 -7.61 9.66
C SER A 224 -5.28 -6.16 10.18
N TRP A 225 -6.42 -5.49 10.39
CA TRP A 225 -6.46 -4.15 11.00
C TRP A 225 -5.74 -4.05 12.36
N PRO A 226 -5.88 -5.02 13.30
CA PRO A 226 -5.06 -5.01 14.51
C PRO A 226 -3.55 -4.97 14.25
N LYS A 227 -3.06 -5.73 13.27
CA LYS A 227 -1.63 -5.73 12.92
C LYS A 227 -1.19 -4.45 12.22
N ILE A 228 -2.03 -3.87 11.37
CA ILE A 228 -1.78 -2.55 10.78
C ILE A 228 -1.68 -1.48 11.88
N HIS A 229 -2.60 -1.51 12.84
CA HIS A 229 -2.58 -0.61 14.00
C HIS A 229 -1.31 -0.79 14.84
N GLU A 230 -0.93 -2.04 15.13
CA GLU A 230 0.33 -2.37 15.82
C GLU A 230 1.56 -1.78 15.11
N ILE A 231 1.65 -1.96 13.77
CA ILE A 231 2.74 -1.38 12.97
C ILE A 231 2.78 0.15 13.14
N VAL A 232 1.62 0.82 13.14
CA VAL A 232 1.53 2.28 13.35
C VAL A 232 1.99 2.68 14.76
N LEU A 233 1.62 1.93 15.78
CA LEU A 233 2.04 2.21 17.17
C LEU A 233 3.53 1.97 17.40
N HIS A 234 4.16 1.08 16.64
CA HIS A 234 5.60 0.80 16.74
C HIS A 234 6.50 1.86 16.08
N GLN A 235 5.96 2.72 15.22
CA GLN A 235 6.78 3.75 14.56
C GLN A 235 7.24 4.82 15.54
N VAL A 236 8.45 5.36 15.40
CA VAL A 236 8.90 6.47 16.25
C VAL A 236 8.24 7.79 15.83
N ALA A 237 7.90 8.63 16.82
CA ALA A 237 7.54 10.03 16.61
C ALA A 237 8.80 10.84 16.28
N ALA A 238 9.31 10.66 15.06
CA ALA A 238 10.62 11.16 14.65
C ALA A 238 10.62 12.68 14.45
N ASP A 239 11.67 13.36 14.90
CA ASP A 239 11.86 14.80 14.69
C ASP A 239 12.54 15.12 13.34
N SER A 240 13.10 14.09 12.69
CA SER A 240 13.80 14.23 11.41
C SER A 240 13.58 13.02 10.50
N PHE A 241 13.74 13.20 9.18
CA PHE A 241 13.67 12.10 8.22
C PHE A 241 14.79 11.06 8.42
N GLN A 242 15.95 11.47 8.94
CA GLN A 242 17.03 10.54 9.28
C GLN A 242 16.61 9.61 10.42
N GLU A 243 15.96 10.15 11.45
CA GLU A 243 15.43 9.34 12.56
C GLU A 243 14.30 8.42 12.09
N ALA A 244 13.37 8.92 11.26
CA ALA A 244 12.31 8.10 10.68
C ALA A 244 12.90 6.92 9.86
N ARG A 245 13.89 7.20 9.01
CA ARG A 245 14.61 6.16 8.25
C ARG A 245 15.29 5.15 9.17
N THR A 246 15.97 5.62 10.22
CA THR A 246 16.65 4.76 11.21
C THR A 246 15.64 3.85 11.91
N SER A 247 14.49 4.39 12.32
CA SER A 247 13.41 3.62 12.93
C SER A 247 12.90 2.54 11.98
N MET A 248 12.51 2.91 10.75
CA MET A 248 11.98 1.97 9.77
C MET A 248 12.99 0.89 9.37
N ALA A 249 14.28 1.24 9.30
CA ALA A 249 15.34 0.28 8.99
C ALA A 249 15.62 -0.74 10.10
N ASN A 250 15.11 -0.48 11.32
CA ASN A 250 15.17 -1.40 12.45
C ASN A 250 13.83 -2.12 12.71
N ASP A 251 12.76 -1.74 12.01
CA ASP A 251 11.44 -2.36 12.12
C ASP A 251 11.37 -3.60 11.21
N ALA A 252 11.13 -4.77 11.80
CA ALA A 252 11.09 -6.04 11.08
C ALA A 252 9.87 -6.18 10.16
N ASP A 253 8.71 -5.62 10.54
CA ASP A 253 7.51 -5.66 9.73
C ASP A 253 7.72 -4.80 8.48
N ILE A 254 8.24 -3.59 8.64
CA ILE A 254 8.51 -2.68 7.51
C ILE A 254 9.57 -3.28 6.58
N GLN A 255 10.64 -3.87 7.13
CA GLN A 255 11.67 -4.56 6.33
C GLN A 255 11.10 -5.70 5.48
N TYR A 256 10.13 -6.44 6.02
CA TYR A 256 9.48 -7.55 5.32
C TYR A 256 8.47 -7.07 4.27
N TRP A 257 7.61 -6.11 4.62
CA TRP A 257 6.50 -5.69 3.76
C TRP A 257 6.90 -4.73 2.66
N PHE A 258 7.91 -3.88 2.85
CA PHE A 258 8.26 -2.87 1.86
C PHE A 258 8.70 -3.45 0.49
N PRO A 259 9.54 -4.51 0.41
CA PRO A 259 9.87 -5.15 -0.87
C PRO A 259 8.67 -5.80 -1.58
N LEU A 260 7.68 -6.29 -0.82
CA LEU A 260 6.45 -6.87 -1.36
C LEU A 260 5.50 -5.77 -1.86
N PHE A 261 5.42 -4.67 -1.12
CA PHE A 261 4.69 -3.46 -1.54
C PHE A 261 5.21 -2.94 -2.88
N ALA A 262 6.54 -2.86 -3.05
CA ALA A 262 7.13 -2.41 -4.30
C ALA A 262 6.74 -3.28 -5.51
N GLN A 263 6.67 -4.60 -5.32
CA GLN A 263 6.23 -5.54 -6.36
C GLN A 263 4.75 -5.35 -6.69
N ALA A 264 3.88 -5.28 -5.67
CA ALA A 264 2.45 -5.08 -5.86
C ALA A 264 2.12 -3.73 -6.50
N HIS A 265 2.83 -2.67 -6.10
CA HIS A 265 2.74 -1.35 -6.71
C HIS A 265 3.14 -1.40 -8.20
N LYS A 266 4.27 -2.04 -8.54
CA LYS A 266 4.72 -2.16 -9.93
C LYS A 266 3.77 -3.02 -10.79
N ASP A 267 3.08 -3.97 -10.18
CA ASP A 267 2.07 -4.81 -10.83
C ASP A 267 0.67 -4.15 -10.91
N GLY A 268 0.45 -3.01 -10.26
CA GLY A 268 -0.88 -2.40 -10.15
C GLY A 268 -1.89 -3.27 -9.37
N LYS A 269 -1.42 -4.07 -8.41
CA LYS A 269 -2.22 -5.10 -7.70
C LYS A 269 -2.64 -4.69 -6.28
N ILE A 270 -2.81 -3.39 -6.02
CA ILE A 270 -3.31 -2.88 -4.74
C ILE A 270 -4.77 -2.49 -4.96
N PHE A 271 -5.69 -2.94 -4.10
CA PHE A 271 -7.13 -2.70 -4.26
C PHE A 271 -7.79 -2.24 -2.97
N PHE A 272 -8.84 -1.43 -3.11
CA PHE A 272 -9.72 -0.97 -2.04
C PHE A 272 -10.62 -2.11 -1.51
N PRO A 273 -11.28 -1.94 -0.35
CA PRO A 273 -12.16 -2.97 0.19
C PRO A 273 -13.34 -3.40 -0.67
N ASP A 274 -13.71 -2.60 -1.66
CA ASP A 274 -14.70 -2.90 -2.69
C ASP A 274 -14.10 -3.58 -3.94
N PHE A 275 -12.84 -4.01 -3.86
CA PHE A 275 -12.07 -4.70 -4.91
C PHE A 275 -11.77 -3.85 -6.15
N ILE A 276 -11.94 -2.52 -6.07
CA ILE A 276 -11.48 -1.61 -7.12
C ILE A 276 -9.97 -1.38 -6.95
N TYR A 277 -9.20 -1.49 -8.03
CA TYR A 277 -7.77 -1.23 -8.01
C TYR A 277 -7.47 0.24 -7.69
N ALA A 278 -6.48 0.46 -6.81
CA ALA A 278 -5.87 1.75 -6.57
C ALA A 278 -4.91 2.07 -7.72
N SER A 279 -5.49 2.42 -8.87
CA SER A 279 -4.76 2.77 -10.09
C SER A 279 -4.56 4.27 -10.20
N PRO A 280 -3.43 4.73 -10.76
CA PRO A 280 -3.26 6.14 -11.08
C PRO A 280 -4.27 6.59 -12.15
N PRO A 281 -4.50 7.90 -12.29
CA PRO A 281 -5.19 8.46 -13.45
C PRO A 281 -4.60 7.93 -14.77
N PRO A 282 -5.44 7.63 -15.79
CA PRO A 282 -4.95 7.34 -17.13
C PRO A 282 -4.08 8.48 -17.67
N GLY A 283 -2.84 8.16 -18.07
CA GLY A 283 -1.88 9.15 -18.61
C GLY A 283 -0.93 9.76 -17.56
N GLU A 284 -1.19 9.54 -16.27
CA GLU A 284 -0.22 9.77 -15.19
C GLU A 284 0.33 8.41 -14.75
N GLU A 285 1.06 7.72 -15.64
CA GLU A 285 1.88 6.60 -15.17
C GLU A 285 2.74 7.12 -14.02
N TYR A 286 2.62 6.54 -12.82
CA TYR A 286 3.55 6.78 -11.74
C TYR A 286 4.94 6.56 -12.32
N GLN A 287 5.67 7.65 -12.58
CA GLN A 287 6.97 7.61 -13.22
C GLN A 287 7.94 7.03 -12.18
N ILE A 288 7.87 5.72 -11.95
CA ILE A 288 9.00 4.95 -11.45
C ILE A 288 10.09 5.28 -12.46
N THR A 289 11.15 5.94 -11.99
CA THR A 289 12.25 6.30 -12.87
C THR A 289 12.83 4.99 -13.37
N GLU A 290 12.52 4.65 -14.62
CA GLU A 290 13.08 3.49 -15.28
C GLU A 290 14.46 3.88 -15.78
N HIS A 291 15.48 3.14 -15.37
CA HIS A 291 16.82 3.28 -15.90
C HIS A 291 17.01 2.28 -17.06
N PRO A 292 16.88 2.70 -18.33
CA PRO A 292 17.07 1.81 -19.46
C PRO A 292 18.55 1.55 -19.72
N TYR A 293 18.89 0.28 -19.86
CA TYR A 293 20.20 -0.19 -20.29
C TYR A 293 20.04 -1.11 -21.48
N THR A 294 20.63 -0.73 -22.61
CA THR A 294 20.71 -1.62 -23.77
C THR A 294 22.04 -2.34 -23.76
N VAL A 295 22.01 -3.67 -23.69
CA VAL A 295 23.21 -4.50 -23.62
C VAL A 295 23.52 -5.06 -24.99
N HIS A 296 24.60 -4.54 -25.60
CA HIS A 296 25.14 -5.04 -26.86
C HIS A 296 26.47 -5.74 -26.63
N LEU A 297 26.43 -7.07 -26.52
CA LEU A 297 27.60 -7.91 -26.31
C LEU A 297 27.86 -8.77 -27.54
N THR A 298 28.93 -8.49 -28.28
CA THR A 298 29.25 -9.18 -29.54
C THR A 298 30.25 -10.33 -29.39
N LYS A 299 30.88 -10.49 -28.22
CA LYS A 299 31.85 -11.56 -27.90
C LYS A 299 31.41 -12.39 -26.69
N ASP A 300 31.64 -13.70 -26.74
CA ASP A 300 31.35 -14.59 -25.61
C ASP A 300 32.32 -14.27 -24.47
N GLY A 301 31.82 -14.28 -23.24
CA GLY A 301 32.55 -13.82 -22.05
C GLY A 301 32.64 -12.30 -21.90
N ALA A 302 32.20 -11.50 -22.88
CA ALA A 302 32.13 -10.05 -22.71
C ALA A 302 31.08 -9.71 -21.64
N SER A 303 31.40 -8.75 -20.79
CA SER A 303 30.55 -8.31 -19.69
C SER A 303 30.47 -6.79 -19.64
N ILE A 304 29.28 -6.26 -19.35
CA ILE A 304 29.06 -4.84 -19.09
C ILE A 304 28.53 -4.66 -17.66
N PRO A 305 29.08 -3.72 -16.87
CA PRO A 305 28.47 -3.30 -15.61
C PRO A 305 27.16 -2.56 -15.88
N THR A 306 26.13 -2.88 -15.11
CA THR A 306 24.79 -2.32 -15.24
C THR A 306 24.24 -2.05 -13.84
N PRO A 307 24.91 -1.18 -13.05
CA PRO A 307 24.55 -1.03 -11.65
C PRO A 307 23.15 -0.42 -11.52
N ILE A 308 22.40 -0.90 -10.53
CA ILE A 308 21.08 -0.36 -10.18
C ILE A 308 21.20 0.23 -8.79
N TYR A 309 20.95 1.53 -8.67
CA TYR A 309 21.01 2.24 -7.40
C TYR A 309 19.62 2.72 -7.00
N GLY A 310 19.43 2.94 -5.71
CA GLY A 310 18.20 3.48 -5.17
C GLY A 310 18.34 3.84 -3.72
N ASP A 311 17.58 4.84 -3.30
CA ASP A 311 17.61 5.24 -1.90
C ASP A 311 16.63 4.38 -1.08
N PRO A 312 16.90 4.14 0.21
CA PRO A 312 16.04 3.29 1.03
C PRO A 312 14.61 3.79 1.07
N PHE A 313 13.67 2.85 1.12
CA PHE A 313 12.24 3.11 1.13
C PHE A 313 11.71 3.86 -0.12
N THR A 314 12.42 3.76 -1.25
CA THR A 314 11.93 4.13 -2.59
C THR A 314 11.73 2.88 -3.46
N ILE A 315 11.00 3.03 -4.58
CA ILE A 315 10.77 1.98 -5.57
C ILE A 315 11.53 2.35 -6.85
N GLN A 316 12.56 1.58 -7.20
CA GLN A 316 13.39 1.82 -8.39
C GLN A 316 13.27 0.67 -9.38
N SER A 317 13.22 1.01 -10.68
CA SER A 317 13.16 0.02 -11.75
C SER A 317 14.29 0.21 -12.76
N GLY A 318 14.87 -0.89 -13.23
CA GLY A 318 15.81 -0.93 -14.33
C GLY A 318 15.25 -1.76 -15.48
N LEU A 319 15.41 -1.29 -16.71
CA LEU A 319 15.10 -2.09 -17.89
C LEU A 319 16.40 -2.51 -18.56
N ILE A 320 16.57 -3.81 -18.78
CA ILE A 320 17.72 -4.35 -19.51
C ILE A 320 17.23 -5.03 -20.79
N THR A 321 17.60 -4.44 -21.93
CA THR A 321 17.28 -4.99 -23.25
C THR A 321 18.45 -5.82 -23.75
N VAL A 322 18.16 -7.07 -24.13
CA VAL A 322 19.13 -8.06 -24.60
C VAL A 322 18.76 -8.61 -25.97
N GLU A 323 19.77 -8.95 -26.77
CA GLU A 323 19.56 -9.51 -28.11
C GLU A 323 19.01 -10.95 -28.05
N SER A 324 18.02 -11.23 -28.91
CA SER A 324 17.44 -12.58 -29.09
C SER A 324 18.46 -13.62 -29.52
N GLY A 325 18.19 -14.88 -29.21
CA GLY A 325 19.06 -15.99 -29.63
C GLY A 325 20.39 -16.05 -28.88
N GLN A 326 20.45 -15.54 -27.66
CA GLN A 326 21.67 -15.50 -26.86
C GLN A 326 21.40 -16.01 -25.45
N THR A 327 22.43 -16.55 -24.82
CA THR A 327 22.41 -16.88 -23.40
C THR A 327 23.21 -15.84 -22.63
N TYR A 328 22.58 -15.20 -21.66
CA TYR A 328 23.21 -14.24 -20.77
C TYR A 328 23.30 -14.79 -19.36
N ILE A 329 24.35 -14.39 -18.65
CA ILE A 329 24.46 -14.57 -17.21
C ILE A 329 24.40 -13.18 -16.59
N PHE A 330 23.42 -12.97 -15.74
CA PHE A 330 23.31 -11.81 -14.88
C PHE A 330 24.00 -12.16 -13.57
N LYS A 331 24.88 -11.29 -13.10
CA LYS A 331 25.63 -11.46 -11.84
C LYS A 331 25.50 -10.22 -10.99
N VAL A 332 25.15 -10.40 -9.72
CA VAL A 332 25.16 -9.33 -8.72
C VAL A 332 26.42 -9.50 -7.89
N LYS A 333 27.40 -8.62 -8.09
CA LYS A 333 28.69 -8.70 -7.40
C LYS A 333 28.58 -8.31 -5.93
N SER A 334 27.73 -7.33 -5.65
CA SER A 334 27.44 -6.91 -4.29
C SER A 334 25.96 -6.54 -4.20
N LEU A 335 25.30 -7.10 -3.19
CA LEU A 335 23.99 -6.68 -2.72
C LEU A 335 24.14 -6.45 -1.22
N LYS A 336 23.82 -5.25 -0.76
CA LYS A 336 24.01 -4.93 0.65
C LYS A 336 22.92 -5.60 1.50
N LYS A 337 23.18 -5.76 2.80
CA LYS A 337 22.16 -6.19 3.76
C LYS A 337 20.94 -5.25 3.66
N GLN A 338 19.74 -5.83 3.70
CA GLN A 338 18.44 -5.13 3.57
C GLN A 338 18.13 -4.56 2.18
N ALA A 339 18.96 -4.84 1.17
CA ALA A 339 18.61 -4.59 -0.23
C ALA A 339 18.02 -5.85 -0.88
N ASN A 340 17.04 -5.67 -1.74
CA ASN A 340 16.45 -6.73 -2.55
C ASN A 340 16.46 -6.32 -4.02
N LEU A 341 16.85 -7.25 -4.88
CA LEU A 341 16.73 -7.12 -6.33
C LEU A 341 15.81 -8.22 -6.84
N TYR A 342 14.80 -7.84 -7.60
CA TYR A 342 13.90 -8.76 -8.29
C TYR A 342 14.04 -8.57 -9.80
N TYR A 343 13.69 -9.59 -10.57
CA TYR A 343 13.71 -9.53 -12.02
C TYR A 343 12.59 -10.36 -12.66
N ARG A 344 12.24 -10.01 -13.90
CA ARG A 344 11.31 -10.76 -14.76
C ARG A 344 11.48 -10.37 -16.22
N ALA A 345 10.90 -11.15 -17.14
CA ALA A 345 10.70 -10.67 -18.50
C ALA A 345 9.60 -9.61 -18.49
N ARG A 346 9.75 -8.53 -19.28
CA ARG A 346 8.76 -7.43 -19.29
C ARG A 346 7.36 -7.96 -19.64
N GLY A 347 6.36 -7.53 -18.87
CA GLY A 347 4.97 -7.96 -19.05
C GLY A 347 4.64 -9.36 -18.51
N THR A 348 5.58 -10.01 -17.82
CA THR A 348 5.35 -11.33 -17.19
C THR A 348 5.19 -11.22 -15.67
N THR A 349 4.63 -12.25 -15.05
CA THR A 349 4.57 -12.43 -13.59
C THR A 349 4.86 -13.91 -13.26
N PRO A 350 5.30 -14.27 -12.04
CA PRO A 350 5.65 -13.40 -10.91
C PRO A 350 7.08 -12.83 -11.00
N TRP A 351 7.39 -11.91 -10.08
CA TRP A 351 8.76 -11.45 -9.83
C TRP A 351 9.62 -12.59 -9.28
N LYS A 352 10.89 -12.64 -9.70
CA LYS A 352 11.89 -13.58 -9.19
C LYS A 352 12.94 -12.82 -8.40
N GLN A 353 13.19 -13.22 -7.15
CA GLN A 353 14.24 -12.61 -6.35
C GLN A 353 15.63 -13.06 -6.81
N PHE A 354 16.57 -12.13 -6.85
CA PHE A 354 17.96 -12.38 -7.20
C PHE A 354 18.72 -12.87 -5.96
N THR A 355 18.95 -14.18 -5.85
CA THR A 355 19.72 -14.79 -4.74
C THR A 355 21.09 -15.32 -5.18
N THR A 356 21.25 -15.64 -6.46
CA THR A 356 22.50 -16.12 -7.08
C THR A 356 22.60 -15.63 -8.52
N ASP A 357 23.73 -15.87 -9.19
CA ASP A 357 23.86 -15.68 -10.64
C ASP A 357 22.67 -16.30 -11.40
N VAL A 358 22.07 -15.53 -12.31
CA VAL A 358 20.92 -15.96 -13.10
C VAL A 358 21.35 -16.16 -14.54
N THR A 359 21.11 -17.36 -15.07
CA THR A 359 21.28 -17.63 -16.51
C THR A 359 19.95 -17.48 -17.23
N ILE A 360 19.88 -16.56 -18.19
CA ILE A 360 18.72 -16.32 -19.04
C ILE A 360 19.05 -16.80 -20.47
N LYS A 361 18.22 -17.71 -20.98
CA LYS A 361 18.24 -18.11 -22.40
C LYS A 361 17.18 -17.32 -23.13
N VAL A 362 17.62 -16.49 -24.07
CA VAL A 362 16.72 -15.62 -24.84
C VAL A 362 16.35 -16.35 -26.14
N PRO A 363 15.06 -16.61 -26.40
CA PRO A 363 14.62 -17.37 -27.58
C PRO A 363 14.98 -16.66 -28.88
N CYS A 364 14.99 -17.40 -30.00
CA CYS A 364 15.25 -16.84 -31.33
C CYS A 364 13.98 -16.18 -31.90
N SER A 365 13.60 -15.01 -31.36
CA SER A 365 12.39 -14.26 -31.74
C SER A 365 12.61 -13.22 -32.85
N GLY A 366 13.86 -12.98 -33.27
CA GLY A 366 14.17 -12.05 -34.37
C GLY A 366 14.26 -10.57 -33.96
N GLY A 367 14.48 -10.28 -32.67
CA GLY A 367 14.59 -8.92 -32.15
C GLY A 367 15.40 -8.84 -30.85
N THR A 368 14.88 -8.08 -29.89
CA THR A 368 15.42 -7.95 -28.53
C THR A 368 14.33 -8.28 -27.52
N ASP A 369 14.72 -8.90 -26.41
CA ASP A 369 13.85 -9.10 -25.26
C ASP A 369 14.23 -8.12 -24.16
N THR A 370 13.22 -7.59 -23.46
CA THR A 370 13.42 -6.67 -22.34
C THR A 370 13.15 -7.39 -21.03
N TYR A 371 14.11 -7.31 -20.12
CA TYR A 371 13.96 -7.74 -18.74
C TYR A 371 13.80 -6.53 -17.84
N GLU A 372 12.91 -6.65 -16.88
CA GLU A 372 12.65 -5.65 -15.89
C GLU A 372 13.27 -6.09 -14.56
N PHE A 373 13.90 -5.14 -13.88
CA PHE A 373 14.54 -5.31 -12.59
C PHE A 373 13.94 -4.34 -11.61
N LEU A 374 13.58 -4.81 -10.42
CA LEU A 374 13.00 -4.01 -9.35
C LEU A 374 13.97 -4.02 -8.17
N PHE A 375 14.47 -2.84 -7.80
CA PHE A 375 15.37 -2.67 -6.67
C PHE A 375 14.65 -1.98 -5.51
N THR A 376 14.87 -2.50 -4.30
CA THR A 376 14.38 -1.92 -3.05
C THR A 376 15.48 -2.01 -1.99
N SER A 377 15.51 -1.06 -1.06
CA SER A 377 16.35 -1.14 0.13
C SER A 377 15.58 -0.66 1.35
N THR A 378 15.81 -1.31 2.48
CA THR A 378 15.26 -0.94 3.79
C THR A 378 16.36 -0.62 4.80
N GLY A 379 17.59 -0.39 4.34
CA GLY A 379 18.72 -0.07 5.23
C GLY A 379 18.78 1.40 5.65
N ASP A 380 19.34 1.68 6.83
CA ASP A 380 19.61 3.06 7.25
C ASP A 380 20.88 3.61 6.57
N ARG A 381 20.69 4.23 5.41
CA ARG A 381 21.75 4.86 4.61
C ARG A 381 21.16 5.84 3.61
N ASN A 382 22.00 6.72 3.07
CA ASN A 382 21.53 7.73 2.10
C ASN A 382 21.23 7.13 0.73
N THR A 383 22.01 6.12 0.31
CA THR A 383 21.80 5.43 -0.97
C THR A 383 22.24 3.98 -0.85
N ASP A 384 21.64 3.11 -1.67
CA ASP A 384 21.96 1.70 -1.77
C ASP A 384 22.02 1.26 -3.23
N GLY A 385 22.51 0.05 -3.49
CA GLY A 385 22.53 -0.46 -4.86
C GLY A 385 22.93 -1.91 -4.99
N ALA A 386 22.79 -2.38 -6.22
CA ALA A 386 23.23 -3.68 -6.69
C ALA A 386 24.24 -3.48 -7.83
N ASP A 387 25.46 -4.01 -7.65
CA ASP A 387 26.48 -4.07 -8.69
C ASP A 387 26.15 -5.20 -9.68
N LEU A 388 25.09 -4.99 -10.46
CA LEU A 388 24.66 -5.92 -11.49
C LEU A 388 25.62 -5.85 -12.69
N SER A 389 25.92 -7.00 -13.27
CA SER A 389 26.68 -7.12 -14.51
C SER A 389 26.05 -8.17 -15.40
N VAL A 390 26.05 -7.89 -16.70
CA VAL A 390 25.48 -8.77 -17.72
C VAL A 390 26.62 -9.31 -18.56
N THR A 391 26.78 -10.63 -18.57
CA THR A 391 27.80 -11.33 -19.36
C THR A 391 27.13 -12.17 -20.44
N ARG A 392 27.60 -12.08 -21.69
CA ARG A 392 27.16 -13.00 -22.73
C ARG A 392 27.88 -14.33 -22.57
N LYS A 393 27.15 -15.42 -22.36
CA LYS A 393 27.72 -16.76 -22.25
C LYS A 393 28.00 -17.35 -23.64
N SER A 394 27.00 -17.30 -24.51
CA SER A 394 27.06 -17.94 -25.83
C SER A 394 26.01 -17.35 -26.75
N LYS A 395 26.31 -17.34 -28.05
CA LYS A 395 25.33 -17.09 -29.11
C LYS A 395 24.71 -18.42 -29.57
N GLN A 396 23.39 -18.49 -29.61
CA GLN A 396 22.67 -19.59 -30.27
C GLN A 396 22.67 -19.32 -31.77
N ASP A 397 22.93 -20.36 -32.58
CA ASP A 397 22.74 -20.24 -34.02
C ASP A 397 21.25 -20.23 -34.32
N CYS A 398 20.66 -19.04 -34.39
CA CYS A 398 19.27 -18.86 -34.82
C CYS A 398 19.07 -19.14 -36.31
N ARG A 399 20.12 -19.55 -37.04
CA ARG A 399 19.96 -20.21 -38.33
C ARG A 399 19.43 -21.60 -38.05
N CYS A 400 18.11 -21.76 -38.07
CA CYS A 400 17.51 -23.07 -38.24
C CYS A 400 18.06 -23.68 -39.54
N LYS A 401 19.13 -24.48 -39.46
CA LYS A 401 19.56 -25.33 -40.57
C LYS A 401 18.56 -26.48 -40.66
N ARG A 402 17.53 -26.33 -41.48
CA ARG A 402 16.75 -27.47 -42.01
C ARG A 402 17.30 -27.85 -43.39
N GLN A 403 17.32 -29.15 -43.68
CA GLN A 403 17.96 -29.74 -44.86
C GLN A 403 17.14 -29.61 -46.16
N ASP A 404 15.96 -28.97 -46.12
CA ASP A 404 14.87 -29.23 -47.06
C ASP A 404 14.10 -28.00 -47.58
N GLY A 405 14.47 -26.77 -47.24
CA GLY A 405 14.05 -25.58 -48.00
C GLY A 405 12.61 -25.07 -47.83
N GLU A 406 11.80 -25.63 -46.93
CA GLU A 406 10.53 -25.01 -46.52
C GLU A 406 10.74 -24.05 -45.33
N SER A 407 9.97 -22.95 -45.33
CA SER A 407 9.98 -21.90 -44.30
C SER A 407 9.96 -22.49 -42.91
N CYS A 408 10.76 -21.91 -41.99
CA CYS A 408 10.75 -22.27 -40.57
C CYS A 408 9.32 -22.46 -40.10
N PRO A 409 8.99 -23.55 -39.39
CA PRO A 409 7.86 -23.49 -38.51
C PRO A 409 8.27 -22.40 -37.53
N ILE A 410 7.61 -21.24 -37.62
CA ILE A 410 7.40 -20.39 -36.46
C ILE A 410 7.08 -21.39 -35.35
N GLU A 411 7.94 -21.48 -34.33
CA GLU A 411 7.70 -22.35 -33.17
C GLU A 411 6.22 -22.22 -32.87
N SER A 412 5.50 -23.34 -33.06
CA SER A 412 4.05 -23.47 -33.06
C SER A 412 3.43 -22.30 -32.31
N ASN A 413 2.88 -21.34 -33.06
CA ASN A 413 2.07 -20.25 -32.51
C ASN A 413 1.06 -20.92 -31.59
N GLY A 414 1.33 -20.89 -30.28
CA GLY A 414 0.51 -21.59 -29.31
C GLY A 414 -0.93 -21.16 -29.53
N GLY A 415 -1.80 -22.13 -29.86
CA GLY A 415 -3.21 -21.86 -30.06
C GLY A 415 -3.74 -21.11 -28.85
N PHE A 416 -4.34 -19.95 -29.08
CA PHE A 416 -4.93 -19.17 -28.00
C PHE A 416 -6.28 -19.78 -27.64
N ILE A 417 -6.57 -19.86 -26.35
CA ILE A 417 -7.88 -20.27 -25.85
C ILE A 417 -8.62 -19.05 -25.32
N LEU A 418 -9.77 -18.79 -25.91
CA LEU A 418 -10.59 -17.61 -25.63
C LEU A 418 -12.05 -18.01 -25.46
N TYR A 419 -12.62 -17.63 -24.31
CA TYR A 419 -14.04 -17.79 -24.01
C TYR A 419 -14.83 -16.57 -24.47
N PRO A 420 -16.14 -16.72 -24.74
CA PRO A 420 -17.02 -15.57 -24.86
C PRO A 420 -17.04 -14.75 -23.56
N LEU A 421 -17.04 -13.43 -23.70
CA LEU A 421 -17.47 -12.55 -22.62
C LEU A 421 -18.99 -12.64 -22.49
N TYR A 422 -19.48 -12.88 -21.28
CA TYR A 422 -20.89 -12.67 -20.97
C TYR A 422 -21.11 -11.18 -20.69
N ASN A 423 -21.93 -10.52 -21.51
CA ASN A 423 -22.37 -9.16 -21.22
C ASN A 423 -23.63 -9.24 -20.32
N PRO A 424 -23.56 -8.82 -19.05
CA PRO A 424 -24.69 -8.90 -18.13
C PRO A 424 -25.87 -7.99 -18.54
N VAL A 425 -25.63 -7.01 -19.42
CA VAL A 425 -26.65 -6.07 -19.92
C VAL A 425 -27.43 -6.65 -21.09
N THR A 426 -26.79 -7.44 -21.98
CA THR A 426 -27.44 -7.95 -23.20
C THR A 426 -27.74 -9.45 -23.15
N SER A 427 -27.31 -10.17 -22.11
CA SER A 427 -27.38 -11.64 -22.02
C SER A 427 -26.72 -12.37 -23.20
N GLY A 428 -25.89 -11.66 -23.98
CA GLY A 428 -25.26 -12.14 -25.20
C GLY A 428 -23.75 -12.28 -25.04
N ALA A 429 -23.19 -13.22 -25.79
CA ALA A 429 -21.74 -13.37 -25.92
C ALA A 429 -21.18 -12.18 -26.71
N MET A 430 -20.11 -11.56 -26.21
CA MET A 430 -19.36 -10.49 -26.89
C MET A 430 -17.89 -10.87 -26.99
N CYS A 431 -17.22 -10.41 -28.04
CA CYS A 431 -15.77 -10.56 -28.19
C CYS A 431 -15.06 -9.24 -27.88
N PRO A 432 -13.94 -9.25 -27.13
CA PRO A 432 -13.18 -8.04 -26.85
C PRO A 432 -12.60 -7.41 -28.14
N SER A 433 -12.24 -6.13 -28.06
CA SER A 433 -11.63 -5.43 -29.20
C SER A 433 -10.34 -6.13 -29.64
N GLY A 434 -10.11 -6.23 -30.97
CA GLY A 434 -9.01 -7.00 -31.54
C GLY A 434 -9.28 -8.51 -31.69
N THR A 435 -10.52 -8.95 -31.42
CA THR A 435 -10.98 -10.33 -31.65
C THR A 435 -12.30 -10.33 -32.42
N HIS A 436 -12.63 -11.44 -33.08
CA HIS A 436 -13.89 -11.64 -33.81
C HIS A 436 -14.63 -12.88 -33.32
N PHE A 437 -15.93 -12.88 -33.54
CA PHE A 437 -16.83 -13.96 -33.15
C PHE A 437 -16.75 -15.13 -34.13
N THR A 438 -16.72 -16.35 -33.60
CA THR A 438 -16.67 -17.58 -34.40
C THR A 438 -17.84 -18.51 -34.03
N MET A 439 -17.92 -19.67 -34.67
CA MET A 439 -19.04 -20.61 -34.52
C MET A 439 -19.15 -21.13 -33.08
N GLY A 440 -20.34 -21.11 -32.46
CA GLY A 440 -20.55 -21.65 -31.10
C GLY A 440 -20.24 -20.69 -29.95
N ALA A 441 -20.24 -19.39 -30.21
CA ALA A 441 -19.95 -18.33 -29.23
C ALA A 441 -18.51 -18.31 -28.73
N TRP A 442 -17.54 -18.57 -29.61
CA TRP A 442 -16.13 -18.40 -29.29
C TRP A 442 -15.57 -17.11 -29.88
N CYS A 443 -14.50 -16.59 -29.31
CA CYS A 443 -13.79 -15.42 -29.81
C CYS A 443 -12.39 -15.81 -30.25
N CYS A 444 -11.92 -15.30 -31.38
CA CYS A 444 -10.55 -15.50 -31.85
C CYS A 444 -9.88 -14.16 -32.17
N PRO A 445 -8.57 -14.00 -31.92
CA PRO A 445 -7.84 -12.81 -32.35
C PRO A 445 -8.02 -12.57 -33.85
N GLU A 446 -8.07 -11.31 -34.26
CA GLU A 446 -8.08 -10.95 -35.68
C GLU A 446 -6.94 -11.62 -36.43
N GLY A 447 -7.24 -12.24 -37.57
CA GLY A 447 -6.28 -13.00 -38.37
C GLY A 447 -6.01 -14.44 -37.91
N THR A 448 -6.85 -15.00 -37.02
CA THR A 448 -6.83 -16.43 -36.65
C THR A 448 -8.20 -17.07 -36.87
N GLU A 449 -8.29 -18.39 -36.96
CA GLU A 449 -9.56 -19.13 -37.14
C GLU A 449 -9.74 -20.20 -36.06
N LEU A 450 -10.99 -20.43 -35.64
CA LEU A 450 -11.31 -21.49 -34.68
C LEU A 450 -11.01 -22.88 -35.28
N ASP A 451 -10.29 -23.71 -34.53
CA ASP A 451 -10.12 -25.13 -34.84
C ASP A 451 -11.45 -25.87 -34.67
N GLN A 452 -12.13 -26.10 -35.79
CA GLN A 452 -13.44 -26.75 -35.81
C GLN A 452 -13.41 -28.19 -35.28
N THR A 453 -12.25 -28.84 -35.28
CA THR A 453 -12.09 -30.24 -34.86
C THR A 453 -12.32 -30.42 -33.36
N VAL A 454 -12.06 -29.36 -32.59
CA VAL A 454 -12.12 -29.34 -31.12
C VAL A 454 -13.07 -28.26 -30.57
N ALA A 455 -13.72 -27.50 -31.46
CA ALA A 455 -14.62 -26.39 -31.14
C ALA A 455 -15.80 -26.75 -30.21
N THR A 456 -16.15 -28.04 -30.10
CA THR A 456 -17.17 -28.55 -29.16
C THR A 456 -16.65 -28.66 -27.73
N GLU A 457 -15.33 -28.79 -27.56
CA GLU A 457 -14.64 -29.04 -26.29
C GLU A 457 -13.92 -27.79 -25.78
N MET A 458 -13.30 -27.02 -26.68
CA MET A 458 -12.50 -25.83 -26.36
C MET A 458 -12.41 -24.87 -27.56
N SER A 459 -12.21 -23.58 -27.28
CA SER A 459 -11.89 -22.59 -28.29
C SER A 459 -10.39 -22.60 -28.55
N ILE A 460 -9.94 -23.08 -29.70
CA ILE A 460 -8.52 -23.01 -30.10
C ILE A 460 -8.46 -22.17 -31.36
N CYS A 461 -7.74 -21.05 -31.31
CA CYS A 461 -7.61 -20.15 -32.45
C CYS A 461 -6.26 -20.34 -33.15
N CYS A 462 -6.32 -20.77 -34.42
CA CYS A 462 -5.19 -21.14 -35.26
C CYS A 462 -4.85 -20.03 -36.28
N PRO A 463 -3.58 -19.66 -36.49
CA PRO A 463 -3.22 -18.63 -37.47
C PRO A 463 -3.47 -18.99 -38.94
N THR A 464 -3.44 -20.28 -39.32
CA THR A 464 -3.35 -20.66 -40.74
C THR A 464 -4.22 -21.84 -41.21
N SER A 465 -4.94 -22.56 -40.34
CA SER A 465 -5.93 -23.60 -40.72
C SER A 465 -6.61 -24.25 -39.50
N ALA A 466 -7.79 -24.86 -39.70
CA ALA A 466 -8.37 -25.83 -38.78
C ALA A 466 -7.43 -27.04 -38.59
N ASP A 467 -7.35 -27.59 -37.37
CA ASP A 467 -6.51 -28.72 -36.91
C ASP A 467 -5.15 -28.38 -36.25
N CYS A 468 -4.91 -27.14 -35.80
CA CYS A 468 -3.71 -26.83 -35.00
C CYS A 468 -3.73 -27.40 -33.57
N SER A 469 -4.88 -27.91 -33.11
CA SER A 469 -5.02 -28.56 -31.79
C SER A 469 -4.10 -29.77 -31.59
N LYS A 470 -3.61 -30.39 -32.67
CA LYS A 470 -2.63 -31.49 -32.62
C LYS A 470 -1.24 -31.06 -32.17
N ASP A 471 -0.93 -29.77 -32.30
CA ASP A 471 0.39 -29.20 -31.99
C ASP A 471 0.42 -28.47 -30.64
N ILE A 472 -0.67 -28.48 -29.88
CA ILE A 472 -0.75 -27.80 -28.58
C ILE A 472 -0.04 -28.60 -27.50
N VAL A 473 0.97 -27.98 -26.89
CA VAL A 473 1.57 -28.42 -25.63
C VAL A 473 0.66 -27.92 -24.49
N PRO A 474 0.04 -28.81 -23.68
CA PRO A 474 -0.89 -28.40 -22.62
C PRO A 474 -0.31 -27.40 -21.61
N ASP A 475 1.00 -27.40 -21.42
CA ASP A 475 1.70 -26.51 -20.48
C ASP A 475 1.88 -25.07 -21.01
N ASN A 476 1.52 -24.80 -22.27
CA ASN A 476 1.67 -23.48 -22.91
C ASN A 476 0.36 -22.71 -23.07
N LEU A 477 -0.70 -23.14 -22.38
CA LEU A 477 -2.00 -22.46 -22.41
C LEU A 477 -1.93 -21.13 -21.67
N ARG A 478 -2.46 -20.07 -22.30
CA ARG A 478 -2.53 -18.72 -21.76
C ARG A 478 -3.81 -18.02 -22.20
N CYS A 479 -4.32 -17.15 -21.34
CA CYS A 479 -5.37 -16.21 -21.71
C CYS A 479 -4.82 -15.19 -22.70
N ALA A 480 -5.63 -14.76 -23.67
CA ALA A 480 -5.20 -13.74 -24.62
C ALA A 480 -4.99 -12.38 -23.94
N ASP A 481 -5.80 -12.09 -22.92
CA ASP A 481 -5.55 -11.01 -21.97
C ASP A 481 -4.80 -11.56 -20.75
N PRO A 482 -3.55 -11.14 -20.50
CA PRO A 482 -2.75 -11.63 -19.38
C PRO A 482 -3.29 -11.21 -18.01
N SER A 483 -4.25 -10.27 -17.95
CA SER A 483 -4.93 -9.89 -16.70
C SER A 483 -6.02 -10.90 -16.28
N TRP A 484 -6.32 -11.91 -17.10
CA TRP A 484 -7.34 -12.91 -16.82
C TRP A 484 -6.75 -14.18 -16.21
N VAL A 485 -7.59 -14.88 -15.44
CA VAL A 485 -7.23 -16.11 -14.73
C VAL A 485 -7.56 -17.33 -15.60
N LEU A 486 -6.57 -18.19 -15.81
CA LEU A 486 -6.75 -19.49 -16.47
C LEU A 486 -7.29 -20.52 -15.49
N TRP A 487 -8.44 -21.10 -15.83
CA TRP A 487 -9.13 -22.18 -15.15
C TRP A 487 -9.00 -23.46 -15.96
N SER A 488 -8.87 -24.61 -15.28
CA SER A 488 -9.01 -25.93 -15.90
C SER A 488 -9.96 -26.83 -15.14
N LYS A 489 -10.52 -27.78 -15.86
CA LYS A 489 -11.27 -28.91 -15.35
C LYS A 489 -10.68 -30.18 -15.95
N ALA A 490 -10.81 -31.29 -15.22
CA ALA A 490 -10.37 -32.60 -15.68
C ALA A 490 -10.84 -32.87 -17.13
N PHE A 491 -9.95 -33.44 -17.95
CA PHE A 491 -10.17 -33.75 -19.38
C PHE A 491 -10.25 -32.53 -20.34
N ARG A 492 -9.17 -31.75 -20.44
CA ARG A 492 -8.94 -30.71 -21.49
C ARG A 492 -9.93 -29.53 -21.53
N GLN A 493 -10.84 -29.41 -20.57
CA GLN A 493 -11.70 -28.24 -20.45
C GLN A 493 -10.93 -27.13 -19.73
N VAL A 494 -10.46 -26.15 -20.48
CA VAL A 494 -9.66 -25.01 -20.00
C VAL A 494 -10.36 -23.73 -20.41
N GLY A 495 -10.29 -22.66 -19.61
CA GLY A 495 -10.94 -21.38 -19.91
C GLY A 495 -10.41 -20.20 -19.12
N CYS A 496 -10.71 -18.99 -19.60
CA CYS A 496 -10.19 -17.75 -19.05
C CYS A 496 -11.33 -16.88 -18.54
N CYS A 497 -11.23 -16.45 -17.28
CA CYS A 497 -12.17 -15.50 -16.69
C CYS A 497 -11.41 -14.28 -16.18
N MET A 498 -12.03 -13.10 -16.27
CA MET A 498 -11.51 -11.90 -15.61
C MET A 498 -11.27 -12.18 -14.13
N GLN A 499 -10.28 -11.51 -13.56
CA GLN A 499 -10.02 -11.61 -12.12
C GLN A 499 -11.28 -11.26 -11.32
N GLY A 500 -11.64 -12.10 -10.33
CA GLY A 500 -12.89 -12.00 -9.58
C GLY A 500 -14.07 -12.79 -10.18
N TYR A 501 -13.89 -13.45 -11.33
CA TYR A 501 -14.90 -14.32 -11.94
C TYR A 501 -14.42 -15.78 -12.02
N VAL A 502 -15.37 -16.72 -11.93
CA VAL A 502 -15.14 -18.17 -12.04
C VAL A 502 -16.02 -18.77 -13.14
N PRO A 503 -15.58 -19.83 -13.84
CA PRO A 503 -16.43 -20.51 -14.82
C PRO A 503 -17.51 -21.36 -14.11
N ASN A 504 -18.76 -21.23 -14.53
CA ASN A 504 -19.86 -22.08 -14.10
C ASN A 504 -20.01 -23.34 -14.98
N SER A 505 -20.95 -24.22 -14.64
CA SER A 505 -21.20 -25.48 -15.37
C SER A 505 -21.59 -25.29 -16.85
N GLN A 506 -22.10 -24.11 -17.20
CA GLN A 506 -22.49 -23.73 -18.56
C GLN A 506 -21.37 -23.03 -19.33
N ARG A 507 -20.15 -23.00 -18.79
CA ARG A 507 -18.95 -22.37 -19.38
C ARG A 507 -19.01 -20.83 -19.44
N TYR A 508 -19.81 -20.20 -18.57
CA TYR A 508 -19.84 -18.74 -18.41
C TYR A 508 -19.03 -18.28 -17.21
N CYS A 509 -18.37 -17.13 -17.30
CA CYS A 509 -17.71 -16.50 -16.17
C CYS A 509 -18.74 -15.76 -15.30
N VAL A 510 -18.86 -16.16 -14.03
CA VAL A 510 -19.79 -15.58 -13.04
C VAL A 510 -19.02 -15.05 -11.83
N GLN A 511 -19.57 -14.06 -11.12
CA GLN A 511 -18.94 -13.48 -9.92
C GLN A 511 -19.15 -14.32 -8.66
N ASP A 512 -20.17 -15.18 -8.63
CA ASP A 512 -20.53 -15.95 -7.45
C ASP A 512 -19.82 -17.33 -7.43
N PRO A 513 -18.89 -17.58 -6.48
CA PRO A 513 -18.25 -18.88 -6.33
C PRO A 513 -19.22 -20.00 -5.91
N GLY A 514 -20.44 -19.69 -5.45
CA GLY A 514 -21.49 -20.66 -5.16
C GLY A 514 -22.01 -21.43 -6.39
N GLU A 515 -21.76 -20.92 -7.59
CA GLU A 515 -22.10 -21.58 -8.87
C GLU A 515 -20.92 -22.35 -9.50
N LEU A 516 -19.84 -22.60 -8.75
CA LEU A 516 -18.71 -23.39 -9.24
C LEU A 516 -19.22 -24.73 -9.78
N GLY A 517 -19.10 -24.91 -11.09
CA GLY A 517 -19.36 -26.20 -11.71
C GLY A 517 -18.39 -27.21 -11.12
N HIS A 518 -18.89 -28.33 -10.58
CA HIS A 518 -18.04 -29.37 -10.01
C HIS A 518 -16.84 -29.68 -10.92
N GLY A 519 -15.61 -29.53 -10.39
CA GLY A 519 -14.37 -29.96 -11.03
C GLY A 519 -13.50 -28.89 -11.71
N TYR A 520 -13.80 -27.60 -11.58
CA TYR A 520 -12.86 -26.54 -11.99
C TYR A 520 -11.84 -26.23 -10.88
N SER A 521 -10.57 -26.10 -11.25
CA SER A 521 -9.45 -25.62 -10.42
C SER A 521 -8.72 -24.49 -11.16
N SER A 522 -8.33 -23.43 -10.46
CA SER A 522 -7.43 -22.41 -11.02
C SER A 522 -6.04 -23.02 -11.25
N ILE A 523 -5.39 -22.71 -12.38
CA ILE A 523 -4.04 -23.23 -12.69
C ILE A 523 -2.93 -22.35 -12.07
N LEU A 524 -3.24 -21.17 -11.52
CA LEU A 524 -2.22 -20.30 -10.96
C LEU A 524 -1.77 -20.74 -9.55
N GLN A 525 -0.49 -21.17 -9.50
CA GLN A 525 0.41 -21.38 -8.35
C GLN A 525 0.27 -22.67 -7.51
N ALA A 526 0.57 -23.82 -8.12
CA ALA A 526 1.26 -24.90 -7.40
C ALA A 526 2.78 -24.63 -7.41
N GLY A 527 3.22 -23.71 -6.54
CA GLY A 527 4.61 -23.49 -6.19
C GLY A 527 4.77 -23.58 -4.69
N ASP A 528 5.15 -24.76 -4.21
CA ASP A 528 5.56 -25.10 -2.84
C ASP A 528 4.64 -24.72 -1.67
N SER A 529 3.77 -25.67 -1.31
CA SER A 529 3.41 -25.90 0.10
C SER A 529 3.12 -27.39 0.31
N SER A 530 4.17 -28.16 0.58
CA SER A 530 4.03 -29.47 1.22
C SER A 530 3.75 -29.25 2.72
N GLY A 531 2.47 -29.11 3.05
CA GLY A 531 1.97 -29.11 4.42
C GLY A 531 0.66 -29.89 4.46
N ALA A 532 0.76 -31.18 4.74
CA ALA A 532 -0.38 -32.10 4.80
C ALA A 532 -1.40 -31.63 5.85
N ALA A 533 -2.61 -31.33 5.39
CA ALA A 533 -3.79 -31.26 6.23
C ALA A 533 -4.49 -32.63 6.20
N THR A 534 -4.49 -33.33 7.33
CA THR A 534 -5.44 -34.40 7.61
C THR A 534 -6.29 -33.99 8.80
N THR A 535 -7.55 -33.69 8.55
CA THR A 535 -8.62 -33.68 9.55
C THR A 535 -8.97 -35.12 9.91
N ASP A 536 -8.89 -35.48 11.19
CA ASP A 536 -9.93 -36.31 11.81
C ASP A 536 -9.98 -36.15 13.34
N SER A 537 -11.17 -36.39 13.86
CA SER A 537 -11.68 -35.98 15.18
C SER A 537 -11.41 -36.99 16.30
N ALA A 538 -11.30 -36.47 17.53
CA ALA A 538 -11.58 -37.04 18.86
C ALA A 538 -11.27 -38.52 19.16
N ASP A 539 -10.43 -38.81 20.17
CA ASP A 539 -10.85 -39.16 21.53
C ASP A 539 -9.62 -39.37 22.47
N THR A 540 -9.92 -39.45 23.75
CA THR A 540 -9.13 -39.41 24.98
C THR A 540 -8.21 -40.62 25.27
N THR A 541 -7.40 -40.45 26.34
CA THR A 541 -6.66 -41.41 27.20
C THR A 541 -5.17 -41.75 26.91
N ASP A 542 -4.35 -41.16 27.79
CA ASP A 542 -3.36 -41.77 28.69
C ASP A 542 -2.14 -42.58 28.18
N SER A 543 -0.99 -42.07 28.67
CA SER A 543 0.10 -42.79 29.35
C SER A 543 1.25 -43.45 28.57
N ALA A 544 2.45 -43.10 29.08
CA ALA A 544 3.69 -43.88 29.22
C ALA A 544 4.85 -43.67 28.22
N ASP A 545 5.89 -43.02 28.76
CA ASP A 545 7.31 -43.38 28.74
C ASP A 545 7.83 -44.39 27.70
N ALA A 546 8.85 -43.96 26.95
CA ALA A 546 10.10 -44.73 26.81
C ALA A 546 11.24 -43.84 26.30
N SER A 547 12.21 -43.61 27.18
CA SER A 547 13.60 -43.27 26.89
C SER A 547 14.23 -44.25 25.90
N THR A 548 15.01 -43.78 24.92
CA THR A 548 16.23 -44.50 24.51
C THR A 548 17.28 -43.54 23.96
N ASP A 549 18.49 -43.81 24.42
CA ASP A 549 19.74 -43.10 24.40
C ASP A 549 20.53 -43.17 23.08
N SER A 550 21.44 -42.20 22.92
CA SER A 550 22.80 -42.31 22.39
C SER A 550 23.05 -42.59 20.89
N ALA A 551 23.75 -41.65 20.23
CA ALA A 551 25.03 -41.93 19.56
C ALA A 551 25.84 -40.65 19.32
N ASP A 552 26.94 -40.54 20.07
CA ASP A 552 28.11 -39.70 19.83
C ASP A 552 28.82 -40.12 18.52
N THR A 553 29.28 -39.13 17.74
CA THR A 553 30.46 -39.31 16.86
C THR A 553 31.33 -38.06 16.90
N THR A 554 32.37 -38.13 17.73
CA THR A 554 33.58 -37.32 17.68
C THR A 554 34.40 -37.67 16.44
N THR A 555 34.90 -36.67 15.70
CA THR A 555 36.12 -36.83 14.88
C THR A 555 37.01 -35.62 15.09
N ASP A 556 38.22 -35.91 15.56
CA ASP A 556 39.29 -35.00 15.90
C ASP A 556 40.12 -34.55 14.68
N SER A 557 40.53 -33.28 14.76
CA SER A 557 41.88 -32.74 14.51
C SER A 557 42.61 -33.00 13.18
N ALA A 558 42.94 -31.91 12.46
CA ALA A 558 44.26 -31.74 11.85
C ALA A 558 44.68 -30.26 11.79
N ASN A 559 45.86 -30.02 12.35
CA ASN A 559 46.59 -28.78 12.49
C ASN A 559 47.51 -28.60 11.26
N ALA A 560 47.64 -27.40 10.69
CA ALA A 560 48.72 -27.06 9.76
C ALA A 560 49.03 -25.55 9.78
N SER A 561 50.08 -25.22 10.52
CA SER A 561 50.88 -24.01 10.43
C SER A 561 51.72 -24.01 9.14
N ALA A 562 51.81 -22.87 8.44
CA ALA A 562 53.00 -22.52 7.66
C ALA A 562 53.05 -21.01 7.39
N ASP A 563 54.18 -20.44 7.79
CA ASP A 563 54.62 -19.05 7.69
C ASP A 563 55.15 -18.68 6.29
N SER A 564 55.20 -17.36 6.07
CA SER A 564 56.12 -16.60 5.20
C SER A 564 56.05 -16.72 3.67
N ALA A 565 55.88 -15.57 2.99
CA ALA A 565 56.98 -14.92 2.28
C ALA A 565 56.56 -13.57 1.70
N ASP A 566 57.48 -12.63 1.89
CA ASP A 566 57.57 -11.25 1.44
C ASP A 566 57.87 -11.18 -0.07
N THR A 567 57.23 -10.27 -0.81
CA THR A 567 57.76 -9.76 -2.09
C THR A 567 57.43 -8.28 -2.25
N THR A 568 58.43 -7.45 -1.98
CA THR A 568 58.64 -6.11 -2.50
C THR A 568 58.67 -6.08 -4.03
N THR A 569 57.95 -5.14 -4.65
CA THR A 569 58.31 -4.59 -5.96
C THR A 569 58.01 -3.10 -5.99
N ASP A 570 59.08 -2.30 -5.85
CA ASP A 570 59.18 -0.93 -6.32
C ASP A 570 59.01 -0.87 -7.85
N SER A 571 58.30 0.14 -8.36
CA SER A 571 58.87 1.05 -9.38
C SER A 571 57.89 2.14 -9.85
N THR A 572 58.34 3.37 -9.62
CA THR A 572 58.37 4.55 -10.51
C THR A 572 57.14 5.43 -10.76
N ASP A 573 57.37 6.70 -10.38
CA ASP A 573 56.73 7.95 -10.78
C ASP A 573 56.35 8.07 -12.26
N ALA A 574 55.19 8.68 -12.50
CA ALA A 574 54.97 9.56 -13.64
C ALA A 574 54.10 10.75 -13.21
N SER A 575 54.76 11.88 -13.01
CA SER A 575 54.20 13.22 -12.93
C SER A 575 53.45 13.59 -14.20
N THR A 576 52.18 14.00 -14.10
CA THR A 576 51.56 14.91 -15.08
C THR A 576 50.81 16.02 -14.36
N ALA A 577 51.19 17.25 -14.68
CA ALA A 577 50.73 18.49 -14.08
C ALA A 577 49.38 18.96 -14.63
N SER A 578 48.72 19.79 -13.80
CA SER A 578 47.86 20.94 -14.12
C SER A 578 46.60 20.75 -14.96
N ALA A 579 45.45 21.10 -14.35
CA ALA A 579 44.65 22.26 -14.80
C ALA A 579 43.61 22.65 -13.73
N ASP A 580 43.88 23.76 -13.04
CA ASP A 580 42.87 24.59 -12.39
C ASP A 580 41.83 25.02 -13.42
N THR A 581 40.54 24.82 -13.12
CA THR A 581 39.45 25.49 -13.83
C THR A 581 38.61 26.27 -12.84
N THR A 582 38.96 27.54 -12.71
CA THR A 582 38.09 28.61 -12.22
C THR A 582 36.83 28.67 -13.09
N THR A 583 35.66 28.41 -12.49
CA THR A 583 34.37 28.78 -13.09
C THR A 583 33.86 30.04 -12.40
N THR A 584 33.83 31.10 -13.19
CA THR A 584 33.25 32.41 -12.91
C THR A 584 31.75 32.30 -12.67
N SER A 585 31.29 32.65 -11.46
CA SER A 585 29.88 32.93 -11.19
C SER A 585 29.51 34.29 -11.77
N VAL A 586 28.58 34.30 -12.71
CA VAL A 586 27.99 35.50 -13.30
C VAL A 586 26.90 36.02 -12.36
N ASP A 587 27.10 37.24 -11.86
CA ASP A 587 26.08 38.04 -11.20
C ASP A 587 24.97 38.41 -12.19
N THR A 588 23.73 38.05 -11.88
CA THR A 588 22.55 38.66 -12.51
C THR A 588 21.80 39.47 -11.45
N ALA A 589 21.98 40.79 -11.52
CA ALA A 589 21.20 41.75 -10.79
C ALA A 589 19.76 41.75 -11.30
N THR A 590 18.79 41.48 -10.42
CA THR A 590 17.41 41.92 -10.60
C THR A 590 17.05 42.89 -9.50
N ALA A 591 16.78 44.13 -9.92
CA ALA A 591 16.37 45.23 -9.09
C ALA A 591 15.02 44.95 -8.43
N SER A 592 14.90 45.25 -7.14
CA SER A 592 13.61 45.47 -6.47
C SER A 592 13.72 46.79 -5.72
N ALA A 593 12.91 47.74 -6.19
CA ALA A 593 12.77 49.09 -5.67
C ALA A 593 12.25 49.06 -4.21
N GLY A 594 12.75 50.00 -3.42
CA GLY A 594 12.54 50.04 -1.98
C GLY A 594 11.13 50.43 -1.54
N ILE A 595 10.84 50.06 -0.29
CA ILE A 595 9.87 50.75 0.56
C ILE A 595 10.53 50.99 1.92
N THR A 596 10.33 52.22 2.38
CA THR A 596 11.00 52.96 3.44
C THR A 596 10.73 52.41 4.84
N ALA A 597 11.75 52.53 5.69
CA ALA A 597 11.75 52.22 7.11
C ALA A 597 10.73 53.01 7.95
N GLY A 598 10.08 52.30 8.88
CA GLY A 598 9.42 52.86 10.06
C GLY A 598 10.01 52.23 11.32
N PHE A 599 10.92 52.96 11.95
CA PHE A 599 11.62 52.60 13.18
C PHE A 599 10.72 52.90 14.38
N VAL A 600 10.39 51.90 15.23
CA VAL A 600 9.87 52.13 16.57
C VAL A 600 10.64 51.27 17.57
N THR A 601 11.50 51.93 18.32
CA THR A 601 12.10 51.47 19.57
C THR A 601 11.01 51.24 20.63
N ALA A 602 10.98 50.06 21.24
CA ALA A 602 10.32 49.85 22.51
C ALA A 602 11.29 49.15 23.48
N THR A 603 11.44 49.79 24.62
CA THR A 603 12.36 49.55 25.74
C THR A 603 11.96 48.36 26.60
N SER A 604 12.99 47.76 27.20
CA SER A 604 13.02 46.73 28.24
C SER A 604 12.06 46.92 29.42
N THR A 605 11.53 45.81 29.95
CA THR A 605 11.50 45.54 31.40
C THR A 605 11.54 44.03 31.67
N SER A 606 12.72 43.55 32.07
CA SER A 606 12.93 42.26 32.74
C SER A 606 12.38 42.33 34.17
N THR A 607 11.50 41.40 34.55
CA THR A 607 11.23 41.11 35.96
C THR A 607 11.55 39.65 36.25
N SER A 608 12.62 39.48 37.01
CA SER A 608 13.06 38.23 37.62
C SER A 608 12.16 37.91 38.81
N ALA A 609 11.63 36.70 38.90
CA ALA A 609 11.04 36.16 40.12
C ALA A 609 11.86 34.97 40.61
N LEU A 610 12.45 35.14 41.79
CA LEU A 610 13.20 34.15 42.55
C LEU A 610 12.24 33.35 43.46
N PHE A 611 12.41 32.03 43.45
CA PHE A 611 12.24 31.02 44.51
C PHE A 611 11.18 31.19 45.63
N THR A 612 10.39 30.12 45.81
CA THR A 612 10.28 29.44 47.12
C THR A 612 9.86 27.98 46.93
N ALA A 613 10.84 27.07 47.06
CA ALA A 613 10.59 25.64 47.20
C ALA A 613 10.35 25.35 48.69
N THR A 614 9.16 24.84 49.03
CA THR A 614 8.88 24.31 50.37
C THR A 614 8.99 22.79 50.30
N ALA A 615 10.06 22.26 50.90
CA ALA A 615 10.20 20.83 51.15
C ALA A 615 9.28 20.42 52.30
N VAL A 616 8.42 19.42 52.07
CA VAL A 616 7.77 18.68 53.15
C VAL A 616 8.31 17.25 53.12
N VAL A 617 9.16 16.98 54.10
CA VAL A 617 9.59 15.65 54.54
C VAL A 617 8.61 15.21 55.63
N LEU A 618 8.09 13.99 55.51
CA LEU A 618 7.56 13.08 56.56
C LEU A 618 6.61 12.10 55.83
N GLY A 619 6.64 10.79 55.98
CA GLY A 619 7.39 9.89 56.84
C GLY A 619 6.75 8.52 56.62
N SER A 620 7.58 7.49 56.44
CA SER A 620 7.14 6.11 56.28
C SER A 620 6.41 5.62 57.53
N ILE A 621 5.22 5.03 57.37
CA ILE A 621 4.65 4.13 58.37
C ILE A 621 4.28 2.81 57.68
N ILE A 622 5.00 1.78 58.13
CA ILE A 622 4.74 0.36 57.98
C ILE A 622 3.53 0.01 58.84
N LEU A 623 2.54 -0.72 58.30
CA LEU A 623 1.73 -1.61 59.13
C LEU A 623 1.38 -2.90 58.38
N LYS A 624 1.92 -3.98 58.95
CA LYS A 624 1.69 -5.38 58.63
C LYS A 624 0.43 -5.82 59.39
N ALA A 625 -0.40 -6.61 58.71
CA ALA A 625 -1.31 -7.68 59.15
C ALA A 625 -1.72 -7.80 60.64
N LEU A 626 -3.01 -8.06 60.89
CA LEU A 626 -3.54 -9.29 61.54
C LEU A 626 -5.07 -9.28 61.71
N GLY A 627 -5.71 -10.40 61.29
CA GLY A 627 -6.96 -11.01 61.77
C GLY A 627 -8.28 -10.25 61.57
N GLY A 628 -9.45 -10.87 61.36
CA GLY A 628 -9.85 -12.26 61.37
C GLY A 628 -11.34 -12.32 61.75
N ASP A 629 -12.18 -12.78 60.80
CA ASP A 629 -13.44 -13.55 60.93
C ASP A 629 -14.18 -13.51 59.58
#